data_AF-A0AAV0YZI0-F1
#
_entry.id   AF-A0AAV0YZI0-F1
#
_cell.length_a   1.000
_cell.length_b   1.000
_cell.length_c   1.000
_cell.angle_alpha   90.00
_cell.angle_beta   90.00
_cell.angle_gamma   90.00
#
_symmetry.space_group_name_H-M   'P 1'
#
loop_
_entity.id
_entity.type
_entity.pdbx_description
1 polymer ?
#
loop_
_entity_poly.entity_id
_entity_poly.type
_entity_poly.pdbx_seq_one_letter_code
_entity_poly.pdbx_strand_id
1 'polypeptide(L)'
;MANQMSNFFCFFALLVIVFAVQFIQIDGECSKLVGNCETSDCNKLCNFKARGVGVINASCSSLHLCTCTFDRPPPGGPTPPCDFVLGLCTNSCNYDCCDKKCKGSFPNTGSGTCIQVWGRDLCMCSYTR
;
A
#
# COMPACT_ATOMS: atom_id res chain seq x y z
N MET A 1 -6.67 -51.42 -14.88
CA MET A 1 -7.68 -50.34 -14.92
C MET A 1 -6.94 -49.02 -14.73
N ALA A 2 -7.31 -48.03 -15.53
CA ALA A 2 -6.47 -46.91 -15.95
C ALA A 2 -5.96 -46.00 -14.81
N ASN A 3 -4.69 -45.60 -14.93
CA ASN A 3 -4.08 -44.49 -14.20
C ASN A 3 -4.77 -43.19 -14.59
N GLN A 4 -5.79 -42.78 -13.84
CA GLN A 4 -6.38 -41.46 -13.95
C GLN A 4 -5.74 -40.55 -12.90
N MET A 5 -4.44 -40.27 -13.07
CA MET A 5 -3.76 -39.22 -12.31
C MET A 5 -4.36 -37.88 -12.77
N SER A 6 -5.26 -37.39 -11.93
CA SER A 6 -6.14 -36.26 -12.17
C SER A 6 -5.35 -35.00 -12.53
N ASN A 7 -5.58 -34.49 -13.75
CA ASN A 7 -5.11 -33.19 -14.28
C ASN A 7 -5.39 -31.98 -13.35
N PHE A 8 -6.17 -32.19 -12.29
CA PHE A 8 -6.54 -31.19 -11.30
C PHE A 8 -5.37 -30.74 -10.41
N PHE A 9 -4.39 -31.61 -10.14
CA PHE A 9 -3.22 -31.24 -9.33
C PHE A 9 -2.32 -30.21 -10.01
N CYS A 10 -2.20 -30.27 -11.34
CA CYS A 10 -1.43 -29.28 -12.11
C CYS A 10 -2.07 -27.89 -12.06
N PHE A 11 -3.40 -27.81 -12.04
CA PHE A 11 -4.13 -26.54 -11.94
C PHE A 11 -3.92 -25.84 -10.59
N PHE A 12 -3.96 -26.58 -9.48
CA PHE A 12 -3.69 -26.00 -8.17
C PHE A 12 -2.25 -25.51 -8.02
N ALA A 13 -1.27 -26.25 -8.57
CA ALA A 13 0.13 -25.82 -8.53
C ALA A 13 0.35 -24.50 -9.29
N LEU A 14 -0.31 -24.31 -10.44
CA LEU A 14 -0.23 -23.07 -11.21
C LEU A 14 -0.88 -21.88 -10.49
N LEU A 15 -2.02 -22.08 -9.81
CA LEU A 15 -2.68 -21.02 -9.05
C LEU A 15 -1.81 -20.51 -7.89
N VAL A 16 -1.13 -21.40 -7.16
CA VAL A 16 -0.22 -21.01 -6.06
C VAL A 16 0.94 -20.14 -6.57
N ILE A 17 1.46 -20.43 -7.77
CA ILE A 17 2.55 -19.65 -8.37
C ILE A 17 2.07 -18.24 -8.75
N VAL A 18 0.87 -18.09 -9.33
CA VAL A 18 0.35 -16.77 -9.73
C VAL A 18 0.11 -15.86 -8.52
N PHE A 19 -0.34 -16.40 -7.38
CA PHE A 19 -0.50 -15.62 -6.15
C PHE A 19 0.84 -15.20 -5.52
N ALA A 20 1.90 -16.01 -5.65
CA ALA A 20 3.22 -15.66 -5.11
C ALA A 20 3.92 -14.54 -5.89
N VAL A 21 3.66 -14.42 -7.21
CA VAL A 21 4.31 -13.43 -8.08
C VAL A 21 3.79 -11.99 -7.85
N GLN A 22 2.62 -11.80 -7.26
CA GLN A 22 2.09 -10.45 -6.96
C GLN A 22 2.73 -9.79 -5.72
N PHE A 23 3.52 -10.53 -4.94
CA PHE A 23 4.19 -10.03 -3.73
C PHE A 23 5.71 -10.03 -3.83
N ILE A 24 6.26 -9.80 -5.03
CA ILE A 24 7.63 -9.31 -5.13
C ILE A 24 7.58 -7.84 -4.70
N GLN A 25 7.52 -7.60 -3.39
CA GLN A 25 7.87 -6.31 -2.81
C GLN A 25 9.32 -6.06 -3.20
N ILE A 26 9.52 -5.24 -4.22
CA ILE A 26 10.84 -4.78 -4.60
C ILE A 26 11.38 -3.98 -3.41
N ASP A 27 12.54 -4.38 -2.90
CA ASP A 27 13.19 -3.65 -1.82
C ASP A 27 13.46 -2.21 -2.27
N GLY A 28 12.96 -1.24 -1.49
CA GLY A 28 13.06 0.20 -1.78
C GLY A 28 11.72 0.90 -1.99
N GLU A 29 10.64 0.19 -2.32
CA GLU A 29 9.38 0.85 -2.66
C GLU A 29 8.73 1.59 -1.47
N CYS A 30 8.44 2.87 -1.69
CA CYS A 30 7.88 3.78 -0.71
C CYS A 30 6.53 4.32 -1.20
N SER A 31 5.45 3.96 -0.51
CA SER A 31 4.14 4.56 -0.77
C SER A 31 3.95 5.84 0.03
N LYS A 32 3.18 6.78 -0.53
CA LYS A 32 2.83 8.08 0.08
C LYS A 32 1.43 8.49 -0.36
N LEU A 33 0.59 8.86 0.60
CA LEU A 33 -0.62 9.63 0.36
C LEU A 33 -0.24 11.09 0.13
N VAL A 34 -0.51 11.60 -1.07
CA VAL A 34 -0.06 12.96 -1.46
C VAL A 34 -1.19 13.97 -1.63
N GLY A 35 -2.44 13.52 -1.77
CA GLY A 35 -3.57 14.42 -2.00
C GLY A 35 -4.89 13.71 -2.33
N ASN A 36 -5.85 14.51 -2.79
CA ASN A 36 -7.17 14.06 -3.23
C ASN A 36 -7.26 14.18 -4.76
N CYS A 37 -7.81 13.15 -5.40
CA CYS A 37 -7.99 13.05 -6.84
C CYS A 37 -9.15 13.89 -7.39
N GLU A 38 -10.09 14.33 -6.56
CA GLU A 38 -11.17 15.24 -6.97
C GLU A 38 -10.64 16.63 -7.33
N THR A 39 -9.56 17.06 -6.67
CA THR A 39 -9.02 18.41 -6.82
C THR A 39 -7.81 18.48 -7.75
N SER A 40 -7.16 17.35 -8.04
CA SER A 40 -5.95 17.31 -8.84
C SER A 40 -5.72 15.95 -9.49
N ASP A 41 -5.08 15.95 -10.66
CA ASP A 41 -4.61 14.73 -11.30
C ASP A 41 -3.50 14.07 -10.45
N CYS A 42 -3.74 12.84 -10.03
CA CYS A 42 -2.83 12.11 -9.16
C CYS A 42 -1.46 11.86 -9.79
N ASN A 43 -1.39 11.61 -11.11
CA ASN A 43 -0.11 11.45 -11.80
C ASN A 43 0.71 12.74 -11.73
N LYS A 44 0.07 13.89 -11.97
CA LYS A 44 0.76 15.19 -11.88
C LYS A 44 1.26 15.44 -10.47
N LEU A 45 0.45 15.12 -9.46
CA LEU A 45 0.79 15.30 -8.06
C LEU A 45 1.95 14.39 -7.63
N CYS A 46 1.96 13.13 -8.05
CA CYS A 46 3.06 12.20 -7.78
C CYS A 46 4.36 12.66 -8.43
N ASN A 47 4.34 13.07 -9.70
CA ASN A 47 5.52 13.60 -10.37
C ASN A 47 6.07 14.86 -9.69
N PHE A 48 5.18 15.76 -9.23
CA PHE A 48 5.58 16.93 -8.47
C PHE A 48 6.22 16.57 -7.11
N LYS A 49 5.69 15.56 -6.42
CA LYS A 49 6.17 15.12 -5.10
C LYS A 49 7.40 14.21 -5.17
N ALA A 50 7.70 13.62 -6.33
CA ALA A 50 8.82 12.72 -6.53
C ALA A 50 10.19 13.38 -6.24
N ARG A 51 10.35 14.69 -6.47
CA ARG A 51 11.60 15.41 -6.15
C ARG A 51 12.88 14.70 -6.64
N GLY A 52 12.82 14.11 -7.84
CA GLY A 52 13.95 13.39 -8.46
C GLY A 52 14.08 11.90 -8.11
N VAL A 53 13.07 11.30 -7.46
CA VAL A 53 12.93 9.84 -7.38
C VAL A 53 12.00 9.30 -8.48
N GLY A 54 12.09 8.02 -8.78
CA GLY A 54 11.23 7.38 -9.77
C GLY A 54 9.82 7.19 -9.24
N VAL A 55 8.80 7.57 -10.01
CA VAL A 55 7.40 7.23 -9.74
C VAL A 55 7.12 5.87 -10.36
N ILE A 56 6.91 4.86 -9.53
CA ILE A 56 6.55 3.50 -9.97
C ILE A 56 5.05 3.44 -10.28
N ASN A 57 4.24 4.03 -9.40
CA ASN A 57 2.80 4.00 -9.54
C ASN A 57 2.17 5.29 -8.98
N ALA A 58 1.04 5.67 -9.56
CA ALA A 58 0.18 6.74 -9.07
C ALA A 58 -1.26 6.27 -9.20
N SER A 59 -1.97 6.19 -8.08
CA SER A 59 -3.29 5.58 -8.04
C SER A 59 -4.26 6.40 -7.22
N CYS A 60 -5.51 6.44 -7.68
CA CYS A 60 -6.63 7.00 -6.94
C CYS A 60 -7.43 5.86 -6.34
N SER A 61 -7.62 5.90 -5.03
CA SER A 61 -8.55 4.97 -4.38
C SER A 61 -10.00 5.36 -4.67
N SER A 62 -10.94 4.45 -4.37
CA SER A 62 -12.38 4.73 -4.42
C SER A 62 -12.82 5.83 -3.45
N LEU A 63 -11.97 6.20 -2.49
CA LEU A 63 -12.18 7.33 -1.58
C LEU A 63 -11.56 8.63 -2.11
N HIS A 64 -11.21 8.66 -3.41
CA HIS A 64 -10.52 9.75 -4.08
C HIS A 64 -9.16 10.11 -3.45
N LEU A 65 -8.52 9.17 -2.75
CA LEU A 65 -7.20 9.40 -2.16
C LEU A 65 -6.13 9.10 -3.20
N CYS A 66 -5.23 10.06 -3.46
CA CYS A 66 -4.10 9.89 -4.35
C CYS A 66 -2.90 9.31 -3.59
N THR A 67 -2.56 8.07 -3.93
CA THR A 67 -1.39 7.36 -3.40
C THR A 67 -0.34 7.22 -4.50
N CYS A 68 0.87 7.67 -4.21
CA CYS A 68 2.05 7.49 -5.04
C CYS A 68 2.92 6.37 -4.49
N THR A 69 3.49 5.55 -5.36
CA THR A 69 4.55 4.61 -5.02
C THR A 69 5.82 5.05 -5.73
N PHE A 70 6.87 5.24 -4.96
CA PHE A 70 8.19 5.65 -5.42
C PHE A 70 9.19 4.50 -5.30
N ASP A 71 10.21 4.49 -6.16
CA ASP A 71 11.31 3.51 -6.14
C ASP A 71 12.18 3.58 -4.87
N ARG A 72 12.18 4.73 -4.21
CA ARG A 72 12.80 4.97 -2.92
C ARG A 72 12.08 6.11 -2.17
N PRO A 73 12.29 6.24 -0.86
CA PRO A 73 11.86 7.41 -0.11
C PRO A 73 12.22 8.74 -0.79
N PRO A 74 11.23 9.61 -1.11
CA PRO A 74 11.51 10.91 -1.68
C PRO A 74 12.32 11.79 -0.69
N PRO A 75 13.39 12.47 -1.14
CA PRO A 75 14.26 13.24 -0.27
C PRO A 75 13.56 14.47 0.35
N GLY A 76 13.92 14.77 1.61
CA GLY A 76 13.35 15.90 2.36
C GLY A 76 11.86 15.75 2.69
N GLY A 77 11.34 14.52 2.69
CA GLY A 77 10.01 14.18 3.18
C GLY A 77 9.94 14.08 4.71
N PRO A 78 8.73 14.14 5.30
CA PRO A 78 8.56 13.91 6.74
C PRO A 78 8.94 12.47 7.10
N THR A 79 9.48 12.28 8.30
CA THR A 79 9.71 10.97 8.92
C THR A 79 8.46 10.49 9.65
N PRO A 80 8.05 9.23 9.52
CA PRO A 80 8.66 8.19 8.69
C PRO A 80 8.43 8.41 7.18
N PRO A 81 9.37 7.93 6.34
CA PRO A 81 9.46 8.33 4.93
C PRO A 81 8.28 7.88 4.08
N CYS A 82 7.57 6.83 4.51
CA CYS A 82 6.52 6.19 3.75
C CYS A 82 5.25 6.07 4.57
N ASP A 83 4.12 6.10 3.87
CA ASP A 83 2.82 5.89 4.44
C ASP A 83 1.87 5.18 3.47
N PHE A 84 0.98 4.38 4.05
CA PHE A 84 0.03 3.57 3.32
C PHE A 84 -1.33 3.56 4.02
N VAL A 85 -2.40 3.73 3.25
CA VAL A 85 -3.76 3.70 3.78
C VAL A 85 -4.29 2.26 3.76
N LEU A 86 -4.55 1.70 4.94
CA LEU A 86 -5.05 0.33 5.10
C LEU A 86 -6.59 0.24 5.09
N GLY A 87 -7.27 1.38 5.08
CA GLY A 87 -8.73 1.48 5.02
C GLY A 87 -9.29 2.53 5.96
N LEU A 88 -10.56 2.38 6.32
CA LEU A 88 -11.27 3.25 7.25
C LEU A 88 -11.05 2.80 8.70
N CYS A 89 -10.86 3.77 9.60
CA CYS A 89 -11.05 3.54 11.02
C CYS A 89 -12.55 3.57 11.33
N THR A 90 -12.98 2.60 12.14
CA THR A 90 -14.38 2.42 12.53
C THR A 90 -14.42 1.93 13.97
N ASN A 91 -15.61 1.83 14.57
CA ASN A 91 -15.73 1.26 15.92
C ASN A 91 -15.17 -0.17 16.02
N SER A 92 -15.19 -0.95 14.93
CA SER A 92 -14.63 -2.30 14.87
C SER A 92 -13.14 -2.34 14.51
N CYS A 93 -12.58 -1.23 14.01
CA CYS A 93 -11.15 -1.09 13.77
C CYS A 93 -10.67 0.29 14.26
N ASN A 94 -10.44 0.35 15.57
CA ASN A 94 -9.87 1.50 16.26
C ASN A 94 -8.33 1.54 16.09
N TYR A 95 -7.67 2.45 16.82
CA TYR A 95 -6.22 2.62 16.82
C TYR A 95 -5.46 1.29 16.96
N ASP A 96 -5.82 0.44 17.93
CA ASP A 96 -5.12 -0.83 18.17
C ASP A 96 -5.28 -1.82 17.01
N CYS A 97 -6.45 -1.85 16.38
CA CYS A 97 -6.67 -2.65 15.17
C CYS A 97 -5.82 -2.12 14.00
N CYS A 98 -5.78 -0.80 13.83
CA CYS A 98 -4.99 -0.16 12.78
C CYS A 98 -3.50 -0.43 12.95
N ASP A 99 -2.96 -0.24 14.15
CA ASP A 99 -1.56 -0.51 14.48
C ASP A 99 -1.20 -1.99 14.28
N LYS A 100 -2.04 -2.92 14.74
CA LYS A 100 -1.83 -4.35 14.51
C LYS A 100 -1.81 -4.72 13.02
N LYS A 101 -2.72 -4.17 12.21
CA LYS A 101 -2.72 -4.39 10.77
C LYS A 101 -1.45 -3.81 10.12
N CYS A 102 -1.06 -2.61 10.52
CA CYS A 102 0.15 -1.96 10.03
C CYS A 102 1.41 -2.78 10.34
N LYS A 103 1.56 -3.26 11.58
CA LYS A 103 2.64 -4.17 11.97
C LYS A 103 2.54 -5.52 11.28
N GLY A 104 1.33 -5.99 10.95
CA GLY A 104 1.16 -7.18 10.11
C GLY A 104 1.76 -7.03 8.71
N SER A 105 1.66 -5.83 8.12
CA SER A 105 2.24 -5.50 6.81
C SER A 105 3.71 -5.08 6.88
N PHE A 106 4.13 -4.44 7.98
CA PHE A 106 5.48 -3.91 8.19
C PHE A 106 5.96 -4.21 9.63
N PRO A 107 6.40 -5.45 9.92
CA PRO A 107 6.59 -5.97 11.29
C PRO A 107 7.55 -5.19 12.19
N ASN A 108 8.55 -4.52 11.62
CA ASN A 108 9.63 -3.89 12.36
C ASN A 108 9.63 -2.35 12.32
N THR A 109 8.92 -1.77 11.35
CA THR A 109 8.99 -0.32 11.08
C THR A 109 7.62 0.33 10.99
N GLY A 110 6.55 -0.45 10.85
CA GLY A 110 5.19 0.04 10.74
C GLY A 110 4.62 0.48 12.07
N SER A 111 4.00 1.65 12.07
CA SER A 111 3.10 2.11 13.12
C SER A 111 1.80 2.61 12.50
N GLY A 112 0.68 2.06 12.96
CA GLY A 112 -0.64 2.41 12.46
C GLY A 112 -1.33 3.39 13.38
N THR A 113 -2.03 4.36 12.80
CA THR A 113 -2.84 5.33 13.54
C THR A 113 -4.10 5.69 12.76
N CYS A 114 -5.14 6.07 13.48
CA CYS A 114 -6.36 6.63 12.90
C CYS A 114 -6.20 8.14 12.79
N ILE A 115 -6.27 8.66 11.56
CA ILE A 115 -6.18 10.10 11.30
C ILE A 115 -7.36 10.56 10.48
N GLN A 116 -7.83 11.76 10.80
CA GLN A 116 -8.87 12.40 10.02
C GLN A 116 -8.27 13.10 8.79
N VAL A 117 -8.61 12.60 7.60
CA VAL A 117 -8.17 13.13 6.31
C VAL A 117 -9.40 13.39 5.46
N TRP A 118 -9.57 14.64 5.01
CA TRP A 118 -10.71 15.08 4.19
C TRP A 118 -12.08 14.64 4.73
N GLY A 119 -12.26 14.74 6.05
CA GLY A 119 -13.53 14.41 6.73
C GLY A 119 -13.77 12.92 6.99
N ARG A 120 -12.80 12.05 6.69
CA ARG A 120 -12.90 10.60 6.95
C ARG A 120 -11.81 10.18 7.93
N ASP A 121 -12.13 9.22 8.78
CA ASP A 121 -11.15 8.62 9.68
C ASP A 121 -10.48 7.44 8.98
N LEU A 122 -9.19 7.58 8.69
CA LEU A 122 -8.41 6.62 7.91
C LEU A 122 -7.39 5.92 8.79
N CYS A 123 -7.26 4.61 8.60
CA CYS A 123 -6.15 3.86 9.16
C CYS A 123 -4.90 4.12 8.30
N MET A 124 -4.05 5.01 8.79
CA MET A 124 -2.77 5.35 8.18
C MET A 124 -1.66 4.51 8.80
N CYS A 125 -0.91 3.81 7.95
CA CYS A 125 0.24 3.02 8.34
C CYS A 125 1.51 3.72 7.89
N SER A 126 2.28 4.18 8.85
CA SER A 126 3.51 4.94 8.67
C SER A 126 4.70 4.02 8.88
N TYR A 127 5.64 3.94 7.93
CA TYR A 127 6.71 2.94 7.98
C TYR A 127 8.03 3.43 7.34
N THR A 128 9.11 2.73 7.70
CA THR A 128 10.46 2.94 7.15
C THR A 128 10.87 1.71 6.33
N ARG A 129 11.56 1.94 5.21
CA ARG A 129 12.22 0.96 4.36
C ARG A 129 13.72 1.23 4.37
#